data_AF-A0AAF1JUD7-F1
#
_entry.id   AF-A0AAF1JUD7-F1
#
_cell.length_a   1.000
_cell.length_b   1.000
_cell.length_c   1.000
_cell.angle_alpha   90.00
_cell.angle_beta   90.00
_cell.angle_gamma   90.00
#
_symmetry.space_group_name_H-M   'P 1'
#
loop_
_entity.id
_entity.type
_entity.pdbx_description
1 polymer ?
#
loop_
_entity_poly.entity_id
_entity_poly.type
_entity_poly.pdbx_seq_one_letter_code
_entity_poly.pdbx_strand_id
1 'polypeptide(L)'
;MTDDPKPPPEIDRATITTMQMMVRGAVNDRHVTVGEAAELVRGYCYARHPALPATALSAAVDYVLMSLQLLRPVPFSVERDGREYSEVSPHHLAQHIGYMFRFDERGKPYGAASLKEDLASVAALYLVRHMTARGYIVLAPKQTKVASSAGNHWPKP
;
A
#
# COMPACT_ATOMS: atom_id res chain seq x y z
N MET A 1 -0.21 24.50 7.44
CA MET A 1 1.22 24.44 7.07
C MET A 1 1.52 23.00 6.74
N THR A 2 1.61 22.66 5.46
CA THR A 2 2.08 21.35 5.02
C THR A 2 3.61 21.40 5.07
N ASP A 3 4.21 20.60 5.94
CA ASP A 3 5.65 20.36 5.88
C ASP A 3 5.95 19.74 4.52
N ASP A 4 6.66 20.47 3.67
CA ASP A 4 7.15 19.90 2.42
C ASP A 4 8.05 18.70 2.75
N PRO A 5 7.85 17.55 2.10
CA PRO A 5 8.69 16.40 2.34
C PRO A 5 10.15 16.80 2.11
N LYS A 6 11.05 16.32 2.96
CA LYS A 6 12.50 16.52 2.80
C LYS A 6 13.07 15.40 1.93
N PRO A 7 14.01 15.70 1.00
CA PRO A 7 14.63 14.67 0.19
C PRO A 7 15.43 13.69 1.08
N PRO A 8 15.43 12.39 0.76
CA PRO A 8 16.24 11.42 1.50
C PRO A 8 17.73 11.78 1.37
N PRO A 9 18.49 11.78 2.48
CA PRO A 9 19.89 12.22 2.48
C PRO A 9 20.81 11.28 1.68
N GLU A 10 20.39 10.05 1.43
CA GLU A 10 21.17 9.03 0.73
C GLU A 10 21.16 9.21 -0.80
N ILE A 11 20.25 10.01 -1.35
CA ILE A 11 20.11 10.23 -2.80
C ILE A 11 20.47 11.67 -3.16
N ASP A 12 21.40 11.83 -4.09
CA ASP A 12 21.81 13.14 -4.56
C ASP A 12 20.70 13.88 -5.33
N ARG A 13 20.72 15.21 -5.27
CA ARG A 13 19.71 16.07 -5.93
C ARG A 13 19.62 15.88 -7.44
N ALA A 14 20.71 15.52 -8.11
CA ALA A 14 20.69 15.33 -9.57
C ALA A 14 19.91 14.05 -9.93
N THR A 15 20.08 12.98 -9.14
CA THR A 15 19.27 11.77 -9.24
C THR A 15 17.79 12.09 -9.04
N ILE A 16 17.43 12.81 -7.97
CA ILE A 16 16.04 13.23 -7.71
C ILE A 16 15.45 14.04 -8.87
N THR A 17 16.20 15.00 -9.41
CA THR A 17 15.75 15.83 -10.54
C THR A 17 15.47 14.98 -11.77
N THR A 18 16.34 14.00 -12.04
CA THR A 18 16.15 13.07 -13.17
C THR A 18 14.92 12.21 -12.96
N MET A 19 14.73 11.67 -11.76
CA MET A 19 13.53 10.90 -11.38
C MET A 19 12.26 11.72 -11.60
N GLN A 20 12.24 13.00 -11.18
CA GLN A 20 11.10 13.89 -11.40
C GLN A 20 10.80 14.11 -12.89
N MET A 21 11.83 14.29 -13.72
CA MET A 21 11.67 14.42 -15.19
C MET A 21 11.10 13.13 -15.80
N MET A 22 11.59 11.97 -15.37
CA MET A 22 11.10 10.67 -15.83
C MET A 22 9.63 10.46 -15.46
N VAL A 23 9.24 10.76 -14.23
CA VAL A 23 7.83 10.68 -13.80
C VAL A 23 6.97 11.65 -14.59
N ARG A 24 7.38 12.91 -14.76
CA ARG A 24 6.61 13.90 -15.53
C ARG A 24 6.45 13.47 -17.00
N GLY A 25 7.51 12.95 -17.60
CA GLY A 25 7.47 12.42 -18.97
C GLY A 25 6.50 11.25 -19.10
N ALA A 26 6.58 10.29 -18.18
CA ALA A 26 5.70 9.14 -18.13
C ALA A 26 4.23 9.54 -17.92
N VAL A 27 3.92 10.40 -16.96
CA VAL A 27 2.53 10.81 -16.67
C VAL A 27 1.92 11.66 -17.79
N ASN A 28 2.74 12.38 -18.57
CA ASN A 28 2.27 13.10 -19.75
C ASN A 28 1.89 12.15 -20.90
N ASP A 29 2.40 10.92 -20.90
CA ASP A 29 1.95 9.87 -21.81
C ASP A 29 0.62 9.29 -21.30
N ARG A 30 -0.46 9.45 -22.07
CA ARG A 30 -1.84 9.09 -21.66
C ARG A 30 -2.03 7.60 -21.38
N HIS A 31 -1.03 6.77 -21.68
CA HIS A 31 -1.08 5.32 -21.51
C HIS A 31 -0.33 4.82 -20.27
N VAL A 32 0.32 5.69 -19.50
CA VAL A 32 1.15 5.28 -18.36
C VAL A 32 0.50 5.69 -17.04
N THR A 33 0.29 4.72 -16.16
CA THR A 33 -0.23 4.92 -14.82
C THR A 33 0.85 5.48 -13.88
N VAL A 34 0.43 6.10 -12.77
CA VAL A 34 1.36 6.54 -11.71
C VAL A 34 2.17 5.37 -11.15
N GLY A 35 1.58 4.17 -11.07
CA GLY A 35 2.28 2.96 -10.64
C GLY A 35 3.39 2.54 -11.60
N GLU A 36 3.14 2.58 -12.91
CA GLU A 36 4.14 2.28 -13.93
C GLU A 36 5.26 3.33 -13.98
N ALA A 37 4.92 4.62 -13.81
CA ALA A 37 5.90 5.68 -13.66
C ALA A 37 6.78 5.47 -12.41
N ALA A 38 6.19 5.02 -11.30
CA ALA A 38 6.92 4.70 -10.07
C ALA A 38 7.90 3.52 -10.28
N GLU A 39 7.47 2.46 -10.97
CA GLU A 39 8.33 1.30 -11.27
C GLU A 39 9.49 1.66 -12.22
N LEU A 40 9.24 2.50 -13.23
CA LEU A 40 10.26 2.99 -14.15
C LEU A 40 11.35 3.77 -13.40
N VAL A 41 10.94 4.64 -12.48
CA VAL A 41 11.85 5.47 -11.68
C VAL A 41 12.55 4.65 -10.59
N ARG A 42 11.87 3.65 -10.03
CA ARG A 42 12.45 2.65 -9.13
C ARG A 42 13.57 1.89 -9.82
N GLY A 43 13.35 1.41 -11.05
CA GLY A 43 14.37 0.74 -11.86
C GLY A 43 15.60 1.61 -12.14
N TYR A 44 15.38 2.89 -12.48
CA TYR A 44 16.47 3.85 -12.64
C TYR A 44 17.27 4.05 -11.34
N CYS A 45 16.59 4.19 -10.21
CA CYS A 45 17.23 4.41 -8.92
C CYS A 45 18.06 3.19 -8.48
N TYR A 46 17.54 1.96 -8.68
CA TYR A 46 18.28 0.72 -8.43
C TYR A 46 19.54 0.60 -9.28
N ALA A 47 19.45 0.92 -10.58
CA ALA A 47 20.60 0.82 -11.48
C ALA A 47 21.71 1.82 -11.11
N ARG A 48 21.32 3.02 -10.63
CA ARG A 48 22.25 4.09 -10.28
C ARG A 48 22.86 3.92 -8.88
N HIS A 49 22.13 3.32 -7.95
CA HIS A 49 22.52 3.18 -6.54
C HIS A 49 22.35 1.74 -6.03
N PRO A 50 23.05 0.74 -6.61
CA PRO A 50 22.85 -0.68 -6.28
C PRO A 50 23.27 -1.05 -4.85
N ALA A 51 24.11 -0.23 -4.21
CA ALA A 51 24.57 -0.46 -2.85
C ALA A 51 23.59 0.05 -1.77
N LEU A 52 22.57 0.82 -2.16
CA LEU A 52 21.59 1.35 -1.21
C LEU A 52 20.51 0.31 -0.89
N PRO A 53 19.99 0.31 0.35
CA PRO A 53 18.91 -0.59 0.72
C PRO A 53 17.63 -0.23 -0.05
N ALA A 54 16.84 -1.27 -0.38
CA ALA A 54 15.57 -1.13 -1.09
C ALA A 54 14.58 -0.15 -0.41
N THR A 55 14.68 -0.01 0.92
CA THR A 55 13.88 0.93 1.71
C THR A 55 14.25 2.39 1.43
N ALA A 56 15.53 2.73 1.31
CA ALA A 56 15.99 4.08 0.97
C ALA A 56 15.60 4.46 -0.48
N LEU A 57 15.71 3.49 -1.40
CA LEU A 57 15.29 3.68 -2.79
C LEU A 57 13.78 3.89 -2.91
N SER A 58 12.98 3.13 -2.15
CA SER A 58 11.52 3.31 -2.09
C SER A 58 11.15 4.69 -1.53
N ALA A 59 11.80 5.12 -0.44
CA ALA A 59 11.57 6.44 0.14
C ALA A 59 11.89 7.59 -0.85
N ALA A 60 12.89 7.42 -1.71
CA ALA A 60 13.21 8.39 -2.76
C ALA A 60 12.17 8.46 -3.87
N VAL A 61 11.62 7.31 -4.28
CA VAL A 61 10.51 7.27 -5.24
C VAL A 61 9.28 7.94 -4.63
N ASP A 62 8.92 7.62 -3.39
CA ASP A 62 7.78 8.23 -2.69
C ASP A 62 7.96 9.74 -2.56
N TYR A 63 9.16 10.20 -2.18
CA TYR A 63 9.51 11.62 -2.16
C TYR A 63 9.25 12.30 -3.52
N VAL A 64 9.72 11.68 -4.62
CA VAL A 64 9.54 12.23 -5.97
C VAL A 64 8.06 12.32 -6.32
N LEU A 65 7.29 11.25 -6.09
CA LEU A 65 5.86 11.24 -6.39
C LEU A 65 5.09 12.26 -5.53
N MET A 66 5.45 12.43 -4.26
CA MET A 66 4.88 13.45 -3.38
C MET A 66 5.22 14.87 -3.84
N SER A 67 6.49 15.11 -4.21
CA SER A 67 6.95 16.43 -4.70
C SER A 67 6.25 16.85 -5.98
N LEU A 68 5.78 15.88 -6.78
CA LEU A 68 5.00 16.08 -7.98
C LEU A 68 3.49 16.09 -7.73
N GLN A 69 3.06 15.97 -6.47
CA GLN A 69 1.65 15.86 -6.06
C GLN A 69 0.91 14.67 -6.69
N LEU A 70 1.65 13.66 -7.17
CA LEU A 70 1.15 12.41 -7.74
C LEU A 70 0.90 11.36 -6.66
N LEU A 71 1.60 11.48 -5.54
CA LEU A 71 1.31 10.81 -4.29
C LEU A 71 0.85 11.87 -3.29
N ARG A 72 -0.42 11.92 -2.94
CA ARG A 72 -0.84 12.72 -1.79
C ARG A 72 -0.65 11.88 -0.53
N PRO A 73 0.16 12.30 0.46
CA PRO A 73 0.10 11.73 1.80
C PRO A 73 -1.19 12.22 2.45
N VAL A 74 -2.31 11.62 2.06
CA VAL A 74 -3.55 11.73 2.82
C VAL A 74 -3.92 10.29 3.10
N PRO A 75 -3.86 9.81 4.35
CA PRO A 75 -4.55 8.56 4.68
C PRO A 75 -5.99 8.78 4.24
N PHE A 76 -6.42 8.06 3.21
CA PHE A 76 -7.73 8.29 2.61
C PHE A 76 -8.77 7.92 3.67
N SER A 77 -9.26 8.94 4.37
CA SER A 77 -10.33 8.79 5.33
C SER A 77 -11.62 9.36 4.77
N VAL A 78 -12.65 8.54 4.78
CA VAL A 78 -13.98 8.93 4.30
C VAL A 78 -14.94 8.71 5.45
N GLU A 79 -15.71 9.73 5.78
CA GLU A 79 -16.87 9.54 6.64
C GLU A 79 -18.06 9.10 5.79
N ARG A 80 -18.67 7.97 6.15
CA ARG A 80 -19.90 7.48 5.53
C ARG A 80 -20.80 6.93 6.62
N ASP A 81 -22.06 7.37 6.65
CA ASP A 81 -23.07 6.94 7.63
C ASP A 81 -22.60 7.13 9.09
N GLY A 82 -21.91 8.23 9.38
CA GLY A 82 -21.37 8.54 10.72
C GLY A 82 -20.20 7.66 11.16
N ARG A 83 -19.59 6.91 10.24
CA ARG A 83 -18.41 6.08 10.49
C ARG A 83 -17.23 6.59 9.68
N GLU A 84 -16.09 6.75 10.35
CA GLU A 84 -14.82 7.05 9.69
C GLU A 84 -14.25 5.74 9.11
N TYR A 85 -13.98 5.75 7.81
CA TYR A 85 -13.27 4.68 7.11
C TYR A 85 -11.85 5.16 6.86
N SER A 86 -10.88 4.25 6.89
CA SER A 86 -9.49 4.51 6.55
C SER A 86 -8.98 3.51 5.54
N GLU A 87 -8.02 3.93 4.73
CA GLU A 87 -7.30 3.05 3.81
C GLU A 87 -6.70 1.83 4.53
N VAL A 88 -6.93 0.66 3.92
CA VAL A 88 -6.33 -0.61 4.34
C VAL A 88 -5.02 -0.80 3.59
N SER A 89 -3.94 -1.04 4.32
CA SER A 89 -2.65 -1.33 3.69
C SER A 89 -2.77 -2.57 2.79
N PRO A 90 -2.12 -2.57 1.60
CA PRO A 90 -2.15 -3.72 0.69
C PRO A 90 -1.77 -5.04 1.37
N HIS A 91 -0.80 -5.00 2.29
CA HIS A 91 -0.38 -6.16 3.06
C HIS A 91 -1.51 -6.70 3.95
N HIS A 92 -2.20 -5.83 4.68
CA HIS A 92 -3.28 -6.22 5.58
C HIS A 92 -4.50 -6.74 4.80
N LEU A 93 -4.76 -6.17 3.62
CA LEU A 93 -5.78 -6.65 2.70
C LEU A 93 -5.46 -8.05 2.17
N ALA A 94 -4.20 -8.30 1.77
CA ALA A 94 -3.77 -9.61 1.28
C ALA A 94 -3.92 -10.70 2.36
N GLN A 95 -3.61 -10.37 3.63
CA GLN A 95 -3.82 -11.27 4.76
C GLN A 95 -5.32 -11.60 4.96
N HIS A 96 -6.20 -10.60 4.88
CA HIS A 96 -7.64 -10.81 5.01
C HIS A 96 -8.20 -11.67 3.88
N ILE A 97 -7.84 -11.38 2.64
CA ILE A 97 -8.26 -12.17 1.47
C ILE A 97 -7.70 -13.59 1.56
N GLY A 98 -6.42 -13.73 1.92
CA GLY A 98 -5.78 -15.03 2.12
C GLY A 98 -6.47 -15.84 3.22
N TYR A 99 -6.90 -15.21 4.30
CA TYR A 99 -7.71 -15.84 5.35
C TYR A 99 -9.08 -16.28 4.80
N MET A 100 -9.78 -15.44 4.05
CA MET A 100 -11.08 -15.81 3.45
C MET A 100 -10.96 -17.03 2.53
N PHE A 101 -9.88 -17.12 1.75
CA PHE A 101 -9.64 -18.28 0.88
C PHE A 101 -9.38 -19.59 1.62
N ARG A 102 -9.18 -19.57 2.95
CA ARG A 102 -9.04 -20.80 3.75
C ARG A 102 -10.38 -21.45 4.05
N PHE A 103 -11.49 -20.70 3.96
CA PHE A 103 -12.82 -21.17 4.34
C PHE A 103 -13.76 -21.20 3.14
N ASP A 104 -14.67 -22.17 3.14
CA ASP A 104 -15.79 -22.20 2.21
C ASP A 104 -16.88 -21.19 2.61
N GLU A 105 -17.94 -21.08 1.78
CA GLU A 105 -19.08 -20.19 2.02
C GLU A 105 -19.84 -20.52 3.32
N ARG A 106 -19.64 -21.72 3.89
CA ARG A 106 -20.24 -22.18 5.15
C ARG A 106 -19.29 -21.97 6.33
N GLY A 107 -18.13 -21.35 6.13
CA GLY A 107 -17.10 -21.15 7.15
C GLY A 107 -16.31 -22.40 7.51
N LYS A 108 -16.40 -23.49 6.72
CA LYS A 108 -15.60 -24.69 6.93
C LYS A 108 -14.24 -24.56 6.25
N PRO A 109 -13.14 -24.95 6.89
CA PRO A 109 -11.83 -24.93 6.24
C PRO A 109 -11.82 -25.89 5.05
N TYR A 110 -11.22 -25.49 3.93
CA TYR A 110 -10.96 -26.40 2.82
C TYR A 110 -10.00 -27.50 3.31
N GLY A 111 -10.49 -28.73 3.47
CA GLY A 111 -9.72 -29.85 3.98
C GLY A 111 -8.55 -30.24 3.06
N ALA A 112 -7.38 -29.65 3.30
CA ALA A 112 -6.02 -30.13 2.98
C ALA A 112 -5.03 -29.05 3.46
N ALA A 113 -4.45 -29.28 4.64
CA ALA A 113 -3.58 -28.37 5.36
C ALA A 113 -2.27 -28.07 4.61
N SER A 114 -1.75 -26.86 4.77
CA SER A 114 -0.50 -26.28 4.24
C SER A 114 -0.47 -25.84 2.76
N LEU A 115 -0.50 -26.74 1.77
CA LEU A 115 -0.20 -26.33 0.38
C LEU A 115 -1.23 -25.36 -0.22
N LYS A 116 -2.50 -25.50 0.19
CA LYS A 116 -3.59 -24.59 -0.21
C LYS A 116 -3.54 -23.26 0.53
N GLU A 117 -2.98 -23.22 1.74
CA GLU A 117 -2.87 -22.00 2.55
C GLU A 117 -1.78 -21.06 2.01
N ASP A 118 -0.65 -21.62 1.57
CA ASP A 118 0.43 -20.87 0.93
C ASP A 118 -0.04 -20.34 -0.43
N LEU A 119 -0.70 -21.18 -1.23
CA LEU A 119 -1.23 -20.78 -2.54
C LEU A 119 -2.30 -19.68 -2.41
N ALA A 120 -3.19 -19.78 -1.42
CA ALA A 120 -4.20 -18.76 -1.13
C ALA A 120 -3.57 -17.40 -0.77
N SER A 121 -2.52 -17.43 0.07
CA SER A 121 -1.80 -16.22 0.48
C SER A 121 -1.06 -15.58 -0.70
N VAL A 122 -0.44 -16.39 -1.57
CA VAL A 122 0.21 -15.92 -2.79
C VAL A 122 -0.81 -15.34 -3.77
N ALA A 123 -1.93 -16.03 -4.01
CA ALA A 123 -3.00 -15.55 -4.88
C ALA A 123 -3.60 -14.21 -4.38
N ALA A 124 -3.81 -14.09 -3.07
CA ALA A 124 -4.26 -12.85 -2.44
C ALA A 124 -3.27 -11.70 -2.66
N LEU A 125 -1.96 -11.96 -2.53
CA LEU A 125 -0.93 -10.96 -2.79
C LEU A 125 -0.94 -10.49 -4.25
N TYR A 126 -1.02 -11.41 -5.20
CA TYR A 126 -1.10 -11.07 -6.63
C TYR A 126 -2.36 -10.28 -6.97
N LEU A 127 -3.51 -10.66 -6.41
CA LEU A 127 -4.77 -9.93 -6.58
C LEU A 127 -4.66 -8.51 -6.05
N VAL A 128 -4.16 -8.34 -4.82
CA VAL A 128 -4.00 -7.00 -4.23
C VAL A 128 -3.03 -6.16 -5.04
N ARG A 129 -1.90 -6.73 -5.48
CA ARG A 129 -0.94 -6.02 -6.34
C ARG A 129 -1.60 -5.53 -7.63
N HIS A 130 -2.42 -6.38 -8.25
CA HIS A 130 -3.17 -6.03 -9.46
C HIS A 130 -4.22 -4.94 -9.23
N MET A 131 -4.91 -4.99 -8.09
CA MET A 131 -5.87 -3.95 -7.67
C MET A 131 -5.17 -2.61 -7.45
N THR A 132 -4.06 -2.59 -6.71
CA THR A 132 -3.28 -1.38 -6.44
C THR A 132 -2.70 -0.79 -7.72
N ALA A 133 -2.18 -1.62 -8.63
CA ALA A 133 -1.66 -1.16 -9.93
C ALA A 133 -2.74 -0.48 -10.79
N ARG A 134 -4.00 -0.90 -10.66
CA ARG A 134 -5.16 -0.29 -11.32
C ARG A 134 -5.75 0.92 -10.58
N GLY A 135 -5.14 1.34 -9.47
CA GLY A 135 -5.58 2.49 -8.69
C GLY A 135 -6.78 2.21 -7.77
N TYR A 136 -7.10 0.95 -7.49
CA TYR A 136 -8.13 0.64 -6.48
C TYR A 136 -7.59 0.87 -5.07
N ILE A 137 -8.41 1.56 -4.26
CA ILE A 137 -8.16 1.79 -2.83
C ILE A 137 -9.24 1.07 -2.04
N VAL A 138 -8.84 0.27 -1.05
CA VAL A 138 -9.77 -0.42 -0.16
C VAL A 138 -9.83 0.30 1.18
N LEU A 139 -11.04 0.56 1.67
CA LEU A 139 -11.29 1.24 2.93
C LEU A 139 -11.94 0.28 3.91
N ALA A 140 -11.50 0.34 5.17
CA ALA A 140 -12.14 -0.36 6.28
C ALA A 140 -12.57 0.65 7.34
N PRO A 141 -13.63 0.36 8.12
CA PRO A 141 -13.98 1.18 9.27
C PRO A 141 -12.77 1.36 10.19
N LYS A 142 -12.45 2.60 10.54
CA LYS A 142 -11.43 2.89 11.53
C LYS A 142 -11.93 2.30 12.84
N GLN A 143 -11.14 1.41 13.45
CA GLN A 143 -11.45 0.93 14.78
C GLN A 143 -11.35 2.11 15.75
N THR A 144 -12.47 2.77 16.03
CA THR A 144 -12.60 3.59 17.22
C THR A 144 -12.36 2.65 18.38
N LYS A 145 -11.20 2.77 19.03
CA LYS A 145 -11.00 2.22 20.37
C LYS A 145 -12.20 2.70 21.18
N VAL A 146 -13.14 1.82 21.44
CA VAL A 146 -14.13 2.07 22.47
C VAL A 146 -13.28 2.25 23.72
N ALA A 147 -13.24 3.48 24.25
CA ALA A 147 -12.60 3.74 25.52
C ALA A 147 -13.15 2.67 26.48
N SER A 148 -12.24 1.86 27.02
CA SER A 148 -12.53 0.78 27.94
C SER A 148 -13.37 1.33 29.09
N SER A 149 -14.68 1.14 29.00
CA SER A 149 -15.69 1.61 29.93
C SER A 149 -16.85 0.62 29.90
N ALA A 150 -16.60 -0.61 30.34
CA ALA A 150 -17.61 -1.48 30.95
C ALA A 150 -16.94 -2.74 31.49
N GLY A 151 -17.37 -3.15 32.68
CA GLY A 151 -16.80 -4.21 33.49
C GLY A 151 -16.64 -5.56 32.78
N ASN A 152 -15.60 -6.27 33.22
CA ASN A 152 -15.48 -7.72 33.08
C ASN A 152 -16.76 -8.41 33.59
N HIS A 153 -17.67 -8.76 32.69
CA HIS A 153 -18.65 -9.82 32.91
C HIS A 153 -18.72 -10.70 31.67
N TRP A 154 -17.76 -11.61 31.55
CA TRP A 154 -17.98 -12.84 30.79
C TRP A 154 -18.70 -13.83 31.72
N PRO A 155 -19.84 -14.40 31.31
CA PRO A 155 -20.42 -15.52 32.05
C PRO A 155 -19.49 -16.73 31.85
N LYS A 156 -19.09 -17.35 32.98
CA LYS A 156 -18.39 -18.64 32.94
C LYS A 156 -19.38 -19.77 32.61
N PRO A 157 -18.90 -20.86 31.99
CA PRO A 157 -19.69 -22.04 31.66
C PRO A 157 -20.28 -22.73 32.90
#